data_AF-A0A3S9A9H7-F1
#
_entry.id   AF-A0A3S9A9H7-F1
#
_cell.length_a   1.000
_cell.length_b   1.000
_cell.length_c   1.000
_cell.angle_alpha   90.00
_cell.angle_beta   90.00
_cell.angle_gamma   90.00
#
_symmetry.space_group_name_H-M   'P 1'
#
loop_
_entity.id
_entity.type
_entity.pdbx_description
1 polymer ?
#
loop_
_entity_poly.entity_id
_entity_poly.type
_entity_poly.pdbx_seq_one_letter_code
_entity_poly.pdbx_strand_id
1 'polypeptide(L)'
;MRLIHRLGIGSAILALLSTTAAVEHDAAAAPAVKAKQVIAFPGKQVMPIIMKGNYVLFPGQQAPYLKSGKLMVPAWGFAMAIGSIPAYRTVNKSVIIYSHGESVGNIRAGQKWAVFEGDLGFGIEPAPELVGGRMFVPATPILSGLKYYQWSVMLNQLNQKKLIINDKTFFSPLDGSDPAVTEPFPVETTVHPDPLYPLALGQNAQTEGTDTYQLELQNLSGQVIQAGQTELQLSAVNHDRKWTRLSVSPITKKLAKSEKLTLSIKLPQNTEYVTFRARITK
;
A
#
# COMPACT_ATOMS: atom_id res chain seq x y z
N MET A 1 45.16 69.15 25.25
CA MET A 1 44.63 70.50 25.55
C MET A 1 43.12 70.40 25.54
N ARG A 2 42.45 70.45 26.72
CA ARG A 2 41.68 71.60 27.25
C ARG A 2 40.68 72.13 26.20
N LEU A 3 39.37 72.13 26.39
CA LEU A 3 38.65 72.65 27.56
C LEU A 3 37.18 72.14 27.64
N ILE A 4 36.65 72.15 28.87
CA ILE A 4 35.29 71.86 29.37
C ILE A 4 34.35 73.06 29.13
N HIS A 5 33.02 72.85 29.06
CA HIS A 5 31.88 73.59 29.69
C HIS A 5 30.61 72.69 29.49
N ARG A 6 29.90 72.09 30.47
CA ARG A 6 29.04 72.60 31.58
C ARG A 6 27.99 73.62 31.09
N LEU A 7 26.67 73.63 31.40
CA LEU A 7 25.77 72.98 32.38
C LEU A 7 24.32 73.51 32.09
N GLY A 8 23.25 72.88 32.62
CA GLY A 8 21.94 73.53 32.85
C GLY A 8 20.74 72.77 32.27
N ILE A 9 20.06 71.87 32.99
CA ILE A 9 18.97 72.06 33.99
C ILE A 9 17.67 72.61 33.38
N GLY A 10 16.59 71.83 33.48
CA GLY A 10 15.23 72.30 33.20
C GLY A 10 14.18 71.19 33.27
N SER A 11 13.80 70.78 34.49
CA SER A 11 12.60 69.99 34.75
C SER A 11 11.34 70.72 34.29
N ALA A 12 10.46 70.02 33.59
CA ALA A 12 9.03 70.35 33.55
C ALA A 12 8.23 69.05 33.69
N ILE A 13 7.61 68.91 34.86
CA ILE A 13 6.56 67.94 35.15
C ILE A 13 5.27 68.55 34.60
N LEU A 14 4.58 67.86 33.70
CA LEU A 14 3.15 68.06 33.49
C LEU A 14 2.49 66.71 33.23
N ALA A 15 1.47 66.43 34.03
CA ALA A 15 0.82 65.14 34.14
C ALA A 15 -0.55 65.16 33.44
N LEU A 16 -0.91 63.97 32.93
CA LEU A 16 -2.22 63.49 32.46
C LEU A 16 -2.90 64.22 31.28
N LEU A 17 -3.15 63.46 30.21
CA LEU A 17 -4.50 62.96 29.95
C LEU A 17 -4.44 61.67 29.11
N SER A 18 -5.21 60.68 29.56
CA SER A 18 -5.33 59.33 29.03
C SER A 18 -6.21 59.24 27.78
N THR A 19 -5.74 58.57 26.74
CA THR A 19 -6.61 57.89 25.76
C THR A 19 -5.96 56.58 25.31
N THR A 20 -6.68 55.50 25.59
CA THR A 20 -6.42 54.11 25.23
C THR A 20 -6.45 53.89 23.72
N ALA A 21 -5.40 53.28 23.17
CA ALA A 21 -5.49 52.45 21.98
C ALA A 21 -4.37 51.39 22.05
N ALA A 22 -4.78 50.13 22.16
CA ALA A 22 -3.89 48.98 22.18
C ALA A 22 -3.19 48.85 20.82
N VAL A 23 -1.86 48.72 20.84
CA VAL A 23 -1.08 48.26 19.69
C VAL A 23 -0.67 46.82 19.99
N GLU A 24 -1.34 45.90 19.30
CA GLU A 24 -1.04 44.48 19.31
C GLU A 24 0.35 44.22 18.71
N HIS A 25 1.07 43.29 19.34
CA HIS A 25 2.36 42.78 18.90
C HIS A 25 2.21 42.06 17.55
N ASP A 26 2.79 42.63 16.50
CA ASP A 26 2.95 41.97 15.21
C ASP A 26 4.08 40.92 15.31
N ALA A 27 3.71 39.70 15.69
CA ALA A 27 4.58 38.55 15.62
C ALA A 27 4.60 38.04 14.17
N ALA A 28 5.73 38.27 13.49
CA ALA A 28 6.01 37.79 12.14
C ALA A 28 5.73 36.28 12.03
N ALA A 29 4.63 35.93 11.37
CA ALA A 29 4.25 34.56 11.07
C ALA A 29 5.19 33.99 9.99
N ALA A 30 5.96 32.96 10.37
CA ALA A 30 6.69 32.11 9.43
C ALA A 30 5.71 31.47 8.41
N PRO A 31 6.12 31.28 7.14
CA PRO A 31 5.21 30.81 6.10
C PRO A 31 4.72 29.40 6.42
N ALA A 32 3.40 29.27 6.48
CA ALA A 32 2.71 27.99 6.60
C ALA A 32 3.16 27.07 5.46
N VAL A 33 3.95 26.04 5.79
CA VAL A 33 4.19 24.90 4.92
C VAL A 33 2.83 24.32 4.59
N LYS A 34 2.37 24.49 3.34
CA LYS A 34 1.18 23.81 2.83
C LYS A 34 1.36 22.31 3.09
N ALA A 35 0.69 21.78 4.10
CA ALA A 35 0.57 20.36 4.33
C ALA A 35 -0.01 19.77 3.05
N LYS A 36 0.85 19.08 2.29
CA LYS A 36 0.45 18.31 1.12
C LYS A 36 -0.61 17.34 1.62
N GLN A 37 -1.86 17.49 1.16
CA GLN A 37 -2.96 16.59 1.53
C GLN A 37 -2.49 15.16 1.27
N VAL A 38 -2.16 14.43 2.34
CA VAL A 38 -1.86 13.00 2.25
C VAL A 38 -3.23 12.37 2.06
N ILE A 39 -3.53 11.93 0.84
CA ILE A 39 -4.70 11.09 0.59
C ILE A 39 -4.42 9.78 1.34
N ALA A 40 -4.93 9.67 2.55
CA ALA A 40 -4.82 8.47 3.37
C ALA A 40 -5.82 7.45 2.84
N PHE A 41 -5.33 6.43 2.15
CA PHE A 41 -6.11 5.24 1.83
C PHE A 41 -6.00 4.30 3.04
N PRO A 42 -7.08 4.08 3.82
CA PRO A 42 -7.01 3.41 5.11
C PRO A 42 -6.86 1.87 5.00
N GLY A 43 -5.89 1.37 4.22
CA GLY A 43 -5.62 -0.07 4.12
C GLY A 43 -6.68 -0.90 3.38
N LYS A 44 -7.76 -0.27 2.88
CA LYS A 44 -8.89 -0.95 2.21
C LYS A 44 -8.42 -1.68 0.94
N GLN A 45 -8.72 -2.96 0.84
CA GLN A 45 -8.45 -3.77 -0.34
C GLN A 45 -9.67 -3.72 -1.27
N VAL A 46 -9.77 -2.68 -2.08
CA VAL A 46 -10.93 -2.44 -2.96
C VAL A 46 -11.11 -3.50 -4.06
N MET A 47 -10.03 -4.21 -4.38
CA MET A 47 -9.99 -5.35 -5.28
C MET A 47 -8.73 -6.15 -4.95
N PRO A 48 -8.81 -7.14 -4.04
CA PRO A 48 -7.69 -8.00 -3.72
C PRO A 48 -7.15 -8.67 -4.98
N ILE A 49 -5.83 -8.81 -5.01
CA ILE A 49 -5.11 -9.47 -6.10
C ILE A 49 -4.88 -10.92 -5.69
N ILE A 50 -5.17 -11.87 -6.57
CA ILE A 50 -4.88 -13.29 -6.38
C ILE A 50 -3.79 -13.71 -7.35
N MET A 51 -2.77 -14.37 -6.80
CA MET A 51 -1.63 -14.91 -7.51
C MET A 51 -1.30 -16.28 -6.95
N LYS A 52 -1.32 -17.31 -7.79
CA LYS A 52 -0.97 -18.70 -7.40
C LYS A 52 -1.71 -19.19 -6.15
N GLY A 53 -3.02 -18.93 -6.10
CA GLY A 53 -3.87 -19.31 -4.96
C GLY A 53 -3.64 -18.51 -3.66
N ASN A 54 -2.84 -17.44 -3.70
CA ASN A 54 -2.63 -16.55 -2.57
C ASN A 54 -3.23 -15.18 -2.86
N TYR A 55 -3.85 -14.56 -1.87
CA TYR A 55 -4.12 -13.14 -1.88
C TYR A 55 -2.82 -12.36 -1.69
N VAL A 56 -2.65 -11.28 -2.44
CA VAL A 56 -1.59 -10.29 -2.28
C VAL A 56 -2.22 -9.02 -1.71
N LEU A 57 -1.75 -8.63 -0.53
CA LEU A 57 -2.23 -7.50 0.24
C LEU A 57 -1.13 -6.46 0.38
N PHE A 58 -1.48 -5.18 0.20
CA PHE A 58 -0.53 -4.08 0.42
C PHE A 58 -0.87 -3.35 1.72
N PRO A 59 0.12 -3.18 2.62
CA PRO A 59 -0.14 -2.67 3.97
C PRO A 59 -0.39 -1.16 3.99
N GLY A 60 -1.41 -0.75 4.75
CA GLY A 60 -1.63 0.65 5.13
C GLY A 60 -1.78 1.58 3.92
N GLN A 61 -0.92 2.59 3.84
CA GLN A 61 -0.93 3.58 2.76
C GLN A 61 -0.54 3.01 1.39
N GLN A 62 -0.04 1.77 1.34
CA GLN A 62 0.28 1.08 0.08
C GLN A 62 -0.95 0.38 -0.53
N ALA A 63 -2.09 0.36 0.17
CA ALA A 63 -3.30 -0.32 -0.28
C ALA A 63 -3.75 0.16 -1.67
N PRO A 64 -4.12 -0.76 -2.58
CA PRO A 64 -4.66 -0.39 -3.88
C PRO A 64 -5.96 0.39 -3.75
N TYR A 65 -6.25 1.24 -4.72
CA TYR A 65 -7.49 2.00 -4.78
C TYR A 65 -8.03 2.06 -6.21
N LEU A 66 -9.31 2.44 -6.36
CA LEU A 66 -9.91 2.62 -7.68
C LEU A 66 -9.81 4.07 -8.11
N LYS A 67 -9.36 4.30 -9.34
CA LYS A 67 -9.39 5.60 -10.00
C LYS A 67 -9.87 5.42 -11.43
N SER A 68 -10.93 6.14 -11.81
CA SER A 68 -11.58 5.99 -13.12
C SER A 68 -11.91 4.53 -13.47
N GLY A 69 -12.36 3.75 -12.48
CA GLY A 69 -12.69 2.33 -12.65
C GLY A 69 -11.49 1.38 -12.81
N LYS A 70 -10.25 1.88 -12.75
CA LYS A 70 -9.01 1.09 -12.82
C LYS A 70 -8.41 0.91 -11.42
N LEU A 71 -7.83 -0.25 -11.18
CA LEU A 71 -7.11 -0.56 -9.94
C LEU A 71 -5.73 0.09 -9.99
N MET A 72 -5.51 1.08 -9.14
CA MET A 72 -4.22 1.71 -8.89
C MET A 72 -3.47 0.91 -7.84
N VAL A 73 -2.25 0.50 -8.16
CA VAL A 73 -1.39 -0.33 -7.29
C VAL A 73 -0.05 0.34 -7.07
N PRO A 74 0.63 0.13 -5.92
CA PRO A 74 1.97 0.64 -5.70
C PRO A 74 2.93 -0.08 -6.67
N ALA A 75 3.53 0.67 -7.60
CA ALA A 75 4.27 0.11 -8.73
C ALA A 75 5.39 -0.85 -8.30
N TRP A 76 6.13 -0.48 -7.26
CA TRP A 76 7.26 -1.28 -6.75
C TRP A 76 6.77 -2.59 -6.13
N GLY A 77 5.95 -2.52 -5.08
CA GLY A 77 5.39 -3.69 -4.43
C GLY A 77 4.60 -4.59 -5.38
N PHE A 78 3.84 -4.02 -6.32
CA PHE A 78 3.12 -4.78 -7.33
C PHE A 78 4.06 -5.51 -8.28
N ALA A 79 5.09 -4.84 -8.81
CA ALA A 79 6.10 -5.46 -9.65
C ALA A 79 6.79 -6.63 -8.94
N MET A 80 7.14 -6.45 -7.66
CA MET A 80 7.73 -7.52 -6.85
C MET A 80 6.75 -8.69 -6.65
N ALA A 81 5.50 -8.41 -6.33
CA ALA A 81 4.47 -9.44 -6.13
C ALA A 81 4.24 -10.28 -7.39
N ILE A 82 4.29 -9.67 -8.57
CA ILE A 82 4.20 -10.39 -9.85
C ILE A 82 5.52 -11.06 -10.28
N GLY A 83 6.56 -11.02 -9.45
CA GLY A 83 7.88 -11.61 -9.74
C GLY A 83 8.73 -10.80 -10.73
N SER A 84 8.28 -9.61 -11.13
CA SER A 84 9.02 -8.69 -12.00
C SER A 84 10.14 -7.97 -11.23
N ILE A 85 11.03 -7.30 -11.96
CA ILE A 85 12.13 -6.49 -11.43
C ILE A 85 11.83 -5.01 -11.63
N PRO A 86 11.43 -4.27 -10.57
CA PRO A 86 11.31 -2.84 -10.65
C PRO A 86 12.68 -2.16 -10.58
N ALA A 87 12.83 -1.03 -11.27
CA ALA A 87 13.98 -0.15 -11.16
C ALA A 87 13.52 1.32 -11.22
N TYR A 88 14.17 2.17 -10.44
CA TYR A 88 13.93 3.61 -10.43
C TYR A 88 15.05 4.36 -11.14
N ARG A 89 14.69 5.20 -12.10
CA ARG A 89 15.62 6.07 -12.82
C ARG A 89 15.53 7.48 -12.22
N THR A 90 16.55 7.86 -11.47
CA THR A 90 16.63 9.15 -10.77
C THR A 90 16.62 10.34 -11.73
N VAL A 91 17.36 10.26 -12.83
CA VAL A 91 17.53 11.33 -13.84
C VAL A 91 16.20 11.86 -14.34
N ASN A 92 15.23 10.96 -14.57
CA ASN A 92 13.96 11.30 -15.17
C ASN A 92 12.75 11.00 -14.26
N LYS A 93 13.02 10.65 -12.99
CA LYS A 93 12.04 10.31 -11.96
C LYS A 93 11.00 9.30 -12.45
N SER A 94 11.47 8.24 -13.11
CA SER A 94 10.61 7.21 -13.70
C SER A 94 10.85 5.83 -13.10
N VAL A 95 9.80 5.02 -13.14
CA VAL A 95 9.86 3.58 -12.84
C VAL A 95 9.94 2.82 -14.16
N ILE A 96 10.70 1.73 -14.15
CA ILE A 96 10.65 0.68 -15.15
C ILE A 96 10.41 -0.66 -14.47
N ILE A 97 9.58 -1.50 -15.08
CA ILE A 97 9.25 -2.84 -14.60
C ILE A 97 9.70 -3.83 -15.68
N TYR A 98 10.63 -4.72 -15.33
CA TYR A 98 11.16 -5.74 -16.23
C TYR A 98 10.60 -7.12 -15.89
N SER A 99 10.21 -7.90 -16.89
CA SER A 99 9.79 -9.28 -16.70
C SER A 99 10.05 -10.11 -17.94
N HIS A 100 10.71 -11.27 -17.81
CA HIS A 100 10.92 -12.24 -18.90
C HIS A 100 11.40 -11.66 -20.25
N GLY A 101 12.30 -10.68 -20.22
CA GLY A 101 12.83 -10.02 -21.42
C GLY A 101 12.00 -8.83 -21.92
N GLU A 102 10.81 -8.64 -21.36
CA GLU A 102 9.91 -7.52 -21.66
C GLU A 102 10.08 -6.41 -20.62
N SER A 103 9.66 -5.19 -20.96
CA SER A 103 9.65 -4.09 -19.98
C SER A 103 8.55 -3.07 -20.22
N VAL A 104 8.06 -2.52 -19.10
CA VAL A 104 7.22 -1.32 -19.08
C VAL A 104 8.00 -0.19 -18.42
N GLY A 105 8.51 0.71 -19.24
CA GLY A 105 9.40 1.79 -18.86
C GLY A 105 8.79 3.18 -18.92
N ASN A 106 9.59 4.14 -18.46
CA ASN A 106 9.25 5.56 -18.47
C ASN A 106 7.94 5.91 -17.76
N ILE A 107 7.56 5.11 -16.75
CA ILE A 107 6.37 5.35 -15.94
C ILE A 107 6.64 6.55 -15.03
N ARG A 108 5.89 7.63 -15.19
CA ARG A 108 6.04 8.87 -14.41
C ARG A 108 4.71 9.40 -13.92
N ALA A 109 4.74 10.07 -12.77
CA ALA A 109 3.56 10.71 -12.23
C ALA A 109 3.02 11.78 -13.20
N GLY A 110 1.72 11.77 -13.45
CA GLY A 110 1.03 12.67 -14.38
C GLY A 110 1.16 12.30 -15.87
N GLN A 111 2.00 11.32 -16.23
CA GLN A 111 2.20 10.92 -17.62
C GLN A 111 1.21 9.83 -18.03
N LYS A 112 0.45 10.06 -19.11
CA LYS A 112 -0.58 9.11 -19.59
C LYS A 112 -0.05 8.05 -20.57
N TRP A 113 1.26 7.92 -20.71
CA TRP A 113 1.89 6.94 -21.59
C TRP A 113 3.09 6.28 -20.92
N ALA A 114 3.34 5.01 -21.22
CA ALA A 114 4.54 4.25 -20.86
C ALA A 114 5.25 3.77 -22.13
N VAL A 115 6.53 3.44 -22.04
CA VAL A 115 7.30 2.81 -23.13
C VAL A 115 7.29 1.31 -22.91
N PHE A 116 6.84 0.52 -23.90
CA PHE A 116 6.87 -0.94 -23.82
C PHE A 116 8.00 -1.47 -24.69
N GLU A 117 8.93 -2.26 -24.13
CA GLU A 117 10.03 -2.91 -24.87
C GLU A 117 10.91 -1.97 -25.73
N GLY A 118 10.86 -0.66 -25.50
CA GLY A 118 11.56 0.34 -26.33
C GLY A 118 10.76 0.89 -27.52
N ASP A 119 9.53 0.41 -27.74
CA ASP A 119 8.60 0.86 -28.80
C ASP A 119 7.81 2.12 -28.42
N LEU A 120 6.93 2.56 -29.34
CA LEU A 120 6.01 3.69 -29.20
C LEU A 120 5.21 3.65 -27.89
N GLY A 121 4.95 4.83 -27.34
CA GLY A 121 4.27 4.99 -26.07
C GLY A 121 2.84 4.41 -26.07
N PHE A 122 2.53 3.57 -25.10
CA PHE A 122 1.19 3.02 -24.91
C PHE A 122 0.44 3.73 -23.78
N GLY A 123 -0.88 3.85 -23.90
CA GLY A 123 -1.73 4.53 -22.92
C GLY A 123 -1.71 3.87 -21.54
N ILE A 124 -1.26 4.62 -20.52
CA ILE A 124 -1.43 4.27 -19.11
C ILE A 124 -2.45 5.22 -18.50
N GLU A 125 -3.73 4.87 -18.66
CA GLU A 125 -4.83 5.62 -18.09
C GLU A 125 -5.52 4.84 -16.96
N PRO A 126 -5.81 5.48 -15.81
CA PRO A 126 -5.42 6.85 -15.44
C PRO A 126 -3.89 7.01 -15.29
N ALA A 127 -3.41 8.25 -15.42
CA ALA A 127 -1.99 8.56 -15.27
C ALA A 127 -1.47 8.08 -13.90
N PRO A 128 -0.23 7.56 -13.83
CA PRO A 128 0.43 7.26 -12.57
C PRO A 128 0.48 8.48 -11.66
N GLU A 129 0.60 8.27 -10.36
CA GLU A 129 0.68 9.35 -9.39
C GLU A 129 1.53 8.99 -8.18
N LEU A 130 2.04 10.02 -7.49
CA LEU A 130 2.78 9.84 -6.24
C LEU A 130 1.82 10.00 -5.06
N VAL A 131 1.65 8.93 -4.29
CA VAL A 131 0.89 8.92 -3.02
C VAL A 131 1.84 8.50 -1.91
N GLY A 132 2.00 9.33 -0.87
CA GLY A 132 2.90 9.02 0.24
C GLY A 132 4.36 8.77 -0.19
N GLY A 133 4.81 9.40 -1.28
CA GLY A 133 6.15 9.19 -1.84
C GLY A 133 6.31 7.92 -2.70
N ARG A 134 5.25 7.11 -2.86
CA ARG A 134 5.26 5.90 -3.68
C ARG A 134 4.53 6.13 -5.01
N MET A 135 5.08 5.57 -6.09
CA MET A 135 4.45 5.61 -7.42
C MET A 135 3.30 4.61 -7.47
N PHE A 136 2.09 5.09 -7.77
CA PHE A 136 0.92 4.26 -8.05
C PHE A 136 0.63 4.25 -9.54
N VAL A 137 0.34 3.08 -10.08
CA VAL A 137 0.10 2.84 -11.51
C VAL A 137 -1.17 2.04 -11.71
N PRO A 138 -1.87 2.18 -12.85
CA PRO A 138 -2.97 1.30 -13.16
C PRO A 138 -2.43 -0.11 -13.41
N ALA A 139 -2.96 -1.12 -12.71
CA ALA A 139 -2.43 -2.49 -12.78
C ALA A 139 -2.58 -3.11 -14.18
N THR A 140 -3.76 -2.94 -14.81
CA THR A 140 -4.06 -3.62 -16.07
C THR A 140 -3.20 -3.15 -17.24
N PRO A 141 -2.90 -1.83 -17.44
CA PRO A 141 -1.93 -1.42 -18.47
C PRO A 141 -0.53 -1.96 -18.24
N ILE A 142 -0.06 -2.08 -16.98
CA ILE A 142 1.25 -2.70 -16.69
C ILE A 142 1.22 -4.17 -17.11
N LEU A 143 0.20 -4.93 -16.71
CA LEU A 143 0.05 -6.33 -17.08
C LEU A 143 -0.13 -6.53 -18.60
N SER A 144 -0.78 -5.59 -19.29
CA SER A 144 -0.90 -5.63 -20.75
C SER A 144 0.41 -5.34 -21.47
N GLY A 145 1.25 -4.47 -20.91
CA GLY A 145 2.59 -4.18 -21.45
C GLY A 145 3.58 -5.31 -21.20
N LEU A 146 3.40 -6.06 -20.11
CA LEU A 146 4.11 -7.30 -19.81
C LEU A 146 3.31 -8.48 -20.37
N LYS A 147 3.44 -8.73 -21.67
CA LYS A 147 2.65 -9.73 -22.41
C LYS A 147 2.81 -11.14 -21.82
N TYR A 148 3.78 -11.40 -20.96
CA TYR A 148 3.91 -12.66 -20.22
C TYR A 148 2.74 -12.98 -19.26
N TYR A 149 1.96 -12.01 -18.80
CA TYR A 149 0.88 -12.26 -17.82
C TYR A 149 -0.49 -12.40 -18.49
N GLN A 150 -1.31 -13.30 -17.96
CA GLN A 150 -2.76 -13.33 -18.18
C GLN A 150 -3.44 -12.81 -16.92
N TRP A 151 -4.54 -12.08 -17.10
CA TRP A 151 -5.29 -11.57 -15.97
C TRP A 151 -6.78 -11.51 -16.28
N SER A 152 -7.58 -11.63 -15.22
CA SER A 152 -9.02 -11.50 -15.28
C SER A 152 -9.55 -10.85 -14.02
N VAL A 153 -10.64 -10.08 -14.17
CA VAL A 153 -11.40 -9.58 -13.02
C VAL A 153 -12.57 -10.52 -12.82
N MET A 154 -12.62 -11.18 -11.67
CA MET A 154 -13.71 -12.10 -11.31
C MET A 154 -14.53 -11.54 -10.16
N LEU A 155 -15.79 -11.96 -10.09
CA LEU A 155 -16.68 -11.71 -8.96
C LEU A 155 -16.70 -12.93 -8.05
N ASN A 156 -16.74 -12.70 -6.74
CA ASN A 156 -17.03 -13.75 -5.76
C ASN A 156 -18.55 -13.91 -5.54
N GLN A 157 -18.92 -14.82 -4.63
CA GLN A 157 -20.33 -15.11 -4.30
C GLN A 157 -21.12 -13.91 -3.73
N LEU A 158 -20.44 -12.85 -3.29
CA LEU A 158 -21.03 -11.61 -2.79
C LEU A 158 -20.90 -10.45 -3.79
N ASN A 159 -20.62 -10.73 -5.08
CA ASN A 159 -20.40 -9.74 -6.12
C ASN A 159 -19.24 -8.76 -5.85
N GLN A 160 -18.27 -9.16 -5.01
CA GLN A 160 -17.05 -8.37 -4.81
C GLN A 160 -16.01 -8.77 -5.85
N LYS A 161 -15.28 -7.78 -6.37
CA LYS A 161 -14.27 -7.98 -7.42
C LYS A 161 -12.96 -8.50 -6.86
N LYS A 162 -12.29 -9.38 -7.59
CA LYS A 162 -10.90 -9.78 -7.38
C LYS A 162 -10.15 -9.78 -8.70
N LEU A 163 -8.89 -9.36 -8.68
CA LEU A 163 -8.01 -9.43 -9.85
C LEU A 163 -7.20 -10.72 -9.76
N ILE A 164 -7.37 -11.64 -10.68
CA ILE A 164 -6.57 -12.86 -10.77
C ILE A 164 -5.47 -12.63 -11.81
N ILE A 165 -4.24 -12.96 -11.45
CA ILE A 165 -3.08 -12.86 -12.33
C ILE A 165 -2.43 -14.24 -12.42
N ASN A 166 -2.28 -14.75 -13.64
CA ASN A 166 -1.63 -16.00 -13.98
C ASN A 166 -0.41 -15.71 -14.88
N ASP A 167 0.65 -16.48 -14.74
CA ASP A 167 1.79 -16.48 -15.66
C ASP A 167 1.46 -17.32 -16.92
N LYS A 168 1.87 -16.87 -18.12
CA LYS A 168 1.57 -17.59 -19.38
C LYS A 168 2.40 -18.85 -19.57
N THR A 169 3.62 -18.85 -19.05
CA THR A 169 4.40 -20.09 -18.91
C THR A 169 4.54 -20.36 -17.43
N PHE A 170 4.38 -21.61 -17.05
CA PHE A 170 4.22 -22.06 -15.66
C PHE A 170 5.55 -21.99 -14.87
N PHE A 171 6.29 -20.88 -14.96
CA PHE A 171 7.62 -20.71 -14.38
C PHE A 171 7.62 -19.51 -13.43
N SER A 172 7.69 -19.80 -12.13
CA SER A 172 7.63 -18.80 -11.09
C SER A 172 9.01 -18.24 -10.74
N PRO A 173 9.13 -16.91 -10.56
CA PRO A 173 10.18 -16.35 -9.71
C PRO A 173 9.93 -16.58 -8.20
N LEU A 174 8.71 -17.01 -7.79
CA LEU A 174 8.44 -17.44 -6.40
C LEU A 174 8.95 -18.86 -6.10
N ASP A 175 9.33 -19.64 -7.14
CA ASP A 175 9.71 -21.06 -6.98
C ASP A 175 11.14 -21.25 -6.45
N GLY A 176 11.92 -20.18 -6.29
CA GLY A 176 13.32 -20.30 -5.86
C GLY A 176 13.56 -20.25 -4.35
N SER A 177 12.67 -19.63 -3.57
CA SER A 177 13.01 -19.28 -2.18
C SER A 177 11.86 -19.12 -1.19
N ASP A 178 10.59 -19.25 -1.60
CA ASP A 178 9.44 -19.16 -0.69
C ASP A 178 8.93 -20.55 -0.27
N PRO A 179 9.18 -21.00 0.97
CA PRO A 179 8.61 -22.25 1.48
C PRO A 179 7.08 -22.21 1.62
N ALA A 180 6.42 -21.05 1.60
CA ALA A 180 4.96 -20.98 1.52
C ALA A 180 4.42 -21.42 0.14
N VAL A 181 5.25 -21.33 -0.90
CA VAL A 181 4.94 -21.81 -2.26
C VAL A 181 5.38 -23.28 -2.44
N THR A 182 6.47 -23.71 -1.79
CA THR A 182 6.97 -25.09 -1.93
C THR A 182 6.47 -26.09 -0.88
N GLU A 183 5.95 -25.66 0.28
CA GLU A 183 5.19 -26.57 1.15
C GLU A 183 3.85 -26.87 0.46
N PRO A 184 3.59 -28.14 0.07
CA PRO A 184 2.29 -28.50 -0.44
C PRO A 184 1.29 -28.20 0.66
N PHE A 185 0.47 -27.18 0.45
CA PHE A 185 -0.79 -27.09 1.15
C PHE A 185 -1.53 -28.37 0.74
N PRO A 186 -1.74 -29.35 1.64
CA PRO A 186 -2.16 -30.68 1.21
C PRO A 186 -3.44 -30.56 0.38
N VAL A 187 -3.47 -31.33 -0.72
CA VAL A 187 -4.47 -31.34 -1.79
C VAL A 187 -5.85 -30.98 -1.25
N GLU A 188 -6.49 -30.00 -1.88
CA GLU A 188 -7.83 -29.51 -1.55
C GLU A 188 -8.77 -30.66 -1.18
N THR A 189 -9.05 -30.84 0.12
CA THR A 189 -10.07 -31.79 0.57
C THR A 189 -11.40 -31.11 0.87
N THR A 190 -11.52 -29.80 0.62
CA THR A 190 -12.69 -29.02 1.01
C THR A 190 -13.13 -28.02 -0.06
N VAL A 191 -14.45 -27.85 -0.16
CA VAL A 191 -15.30 -27.33 -1.25
C VAL A 191 -15.06 -25.84 -1.65
N HIS A 192 -14.12 -25.12 -1.03
CA HIS A 192 -14.00 -23.65 -1.19
C HIS A 192 -12.54 -23.17 -1.24
N PRO A 193 -12.00 -22.79 -2.42
CA PRO A 193 -10.58 -22.42 -2.58
C PRO A 193 -10.17 -21.12 -1.89
N ASP A 194 -11.13 -20.29 -1.43
CA ASP A 194 -10.87 -19.00 -0.76
C ASP A 194 -11.93 -18.70 0.33
N PRO A 195 -11.96 -19.41 1.48
CA PRO A 195 -13.06 -19.30 2.44
C PRO A 195 -13.09 -17.97 3.20
N LEU A 196 -11.95 -17.27 3.31
CA LEU A 196 -11.84 -15.96 3.96
C LEU A 196 -11.31 -14.94 2.95
N TYR A 197 -12.11 -13.91 2.70
CA TYR A 197 -11.77 -12.84 1.76
C TYR A 197 -11.23 -11.62 2.50
N PRO A 198 -10.05 -11.10 2.11
CA PRO A 198 -9.46 -9.94 2.76
C PRO A 198 -10.14 -8.65 2.32
N LEU A 199 -10.60 -7.87 3.29
CA LEU A 199 -11.26 -6.58 3.10
C LEU A 199 -10.30 -5.40 3.32
N ALA A 200 -9.39 -5.52 4.27
CA ALA A 200 -8.44 -4.46 4.61
C ALA A 200 -7.19 -5.01 5.30
N LEU A 201 -6.07 -4.31 5.12
CA LEU A 201 -4.86 -4.45 5.91
C LEU A 201 -4.43 -3.05 6.38
N GLY A 202 -5.08 -2.56 7.43
CA GLY A 202 -4.92 -1.20 7.96
C GLY A 202 -3.84 -1.12 9.02
N GLN A 203 -3.03 -0.06 9.01
CA GLN A 203 -2.03 0.19 10.05
C GLN A 203 -2.70 0.83 11.27
N ASN A 204 -2.50 0.25 12.45
CA ASN A 204 -3.09 0.73 13.70
C ASN A 204 -2.11 1.49 14.58
N ALA A 205 -0.89 0.99 14.69
CA ALA A 205 0.13 1.55 15.56
C ALA A 205 1.52 1.24 15.00
N GLN A 206 2.44 2.18 15.18
CA GLN A 206 3.85 2.04 14.85
C GLN A 206 4.63 1.87 16.14
N THR A 207 5.39 0.78 16.25
CA THR A 207 6.32 0.52 17.36
C THR A 207 7.73 0.41 16.79
N GLU A 208 8.75 0.64 17.61
CA GLU A 208 10.14 0.50 17.16
C GLU A 208 10.37 -0.91 16.60
N GLY A 209 10.82 -1.01 15.34
CA GLY A 209 11.08 -2.26 14.63
C GLY A 209 9.86 -3.04 14.11
N THR A 210 8.64 -2.79 14.60
CA THR A 210 7.43 -3.49 14.12
C THR A 210 6.19 -2.61 14.11
N ASP A 211 5.36 -2.80 13.09
CA ASP A 211 4.09 -2.10 12.94
C ASP A 211 2.94 -3.07 13.21
N THR A 212 1.94 -2.63 13.97
CA THR A 212 0.72 -3.42 14.21
C THR A 212 -0.34 -3.06 13.19
N TYR A 213 -0.89 -4.08 12.54
CA TYR A 213 -1.91 -3.98 11.51
C TYR A 213 -3.17 -4.75 11.90
N GLN A 214 -4.32 -4.25 11.45
CA GLN A 214 -5.58 -4.95 11.45
C GLN A 214 -5.83 -5.57 10.06
N LEU A 215 -5.88 -6.90 10.03
CA LEU A 215 -6.37 -7.66 8.89
C LEU A 215 -7.87 -7.91 9.06
N GLU A 216 -8.67 -7.27 8.21
CA GLU A 216 -10.10 -7.52 8.13
C GLU A 216 -10.39 -8.60 7.09
N LEU A 217 -11.14 -9.62 7.49
CA LEU A 217 -11.53 -10.76 6.68
C LEU A 217 -13.05 -10.91 6.67
N GLN A 218 -13.59 -11.55 5.64
CA GLN A 218 -15.01 -11.92 5.54
C GLN A 218 -15.16 -13.39 5.17
N ASN A 219 -16.03 -14.12 5.87
CA ASN A 219 -16.34 -15.50 5.55
C ASN A 219 -17.15 -15.60 4.25
N LEU A 220 -16.53 -16.12 3.19
CA LEU A 220 -17.12 -16.35 1.88
C LEU A 220 -17.33 -17.84 1.55
N SER A 221 -17.13 -18.73 2.51
CA SER A 221 -17.33 -20.16 2.30
C SER A 221 -18.78 -20.56 2.00
N GLY A 222 -19.74 -19.64 2.14
CA GLY A 222 -21.17 -19.91 1.98
C GLY A 222 -21.78 -20.70 3.15
N GLN A 223 -20.96 -21.12 4.11
CA GLN A 223 -21.34 -21.89 5.30
C GLN A 223 -20.81 -21.27 6.59
N VAL A 224 -21.24 -21.82 7.72
CA VAL A 224 -20.73 -21.48 9.04
C VAL A 224 -19.40 -22.21 9.27
N ILE A 225 -18.38 -21.49 9.74
CA ILE A 225 -17.07 -22.07 10.10
C ILE A 225 -17.04 -22.20 11.64
N GLN A 226 -16.72 -23.38 12.17
CA GLN A 226 -16.63 -23.56 13.62
C GLN A 226 -15.32 -22.98 14.17
N ALA A 227 -15.30 -22.72 15.47
CA ALA A 227 -14.09 -22.31 16.17
C ALA A 227 -12.96 -23.33 15.96
N GLY A 228 -11.74 -22.84 15.69
CA GLY A 228 -10.57 -23.69 15.48
C GLY A 228 -10.50 -24.40 14.12
N GLN A 229 -11.54 -24.34 13.29
CA GLN A 229 -11.57 -24.99 11.96
C GLN A 229 -10.96 -24.12 10.86
N THR A 230 -10.00 -23.26 11.18
CA THR A 230 -9.35 -22.41 10.18
C THR A 230 -7.86 -22.42 10.36
N GLU A 231 -7.16 -22.68 9.27
CA GLU A 231 -5.73 -22.45 9.17
C GLU A 231 -5.46 -21.22 8.30
N LEU A 232 -4.60 -20.34 8.79
CA LEU A 232 -4.18 -19.12 8.13
C LEU A 232 -2.68 -19.19 7.87
N GLN A 233 -2.26 -18.75 6.68
CA GLN A 233 -0.85 -18.57 6.39
C GLN A 233 -0.63 -17.18 5.80
N LEU A 234 0.30 -16.46 6.40
CA LEU A 234 0.68 -15.12 6.01
C LEU A 234 2.20 -15.01 5.95
N SER A 235 2.69 -14.34 4.92
CA SER A 235 4.12 -13.97 4.80
C SER A 235 4.24 -12.52 4.39
N ALA A 236 5.13 -11.77 5.05
CA ALA A 236 5.51 -10.42 4.63
C ALA A 236 6.72 -10.50 3.69
N VAL A 237 6.76 -9.65 2.68
CA VAL A 237 7.90 -9.51 1.78
C VAL A 237 8.40 -8.08 1.81
N ASN A 238 9.69 -7.90 2.06
CA ASN A 238 10.33 -6.60 2.13
C ASN A 238 10.88 -6.16 0.76
N HIS A 239 11.45 -4.95 0.71
CA HIS A 239 12.05 -4.36 -0.49
C HIS A 239 13.17 -5.19 -1.14
N ASP A 240 13.90 -5.98 -0.35
CA ASP A 240 15.00 -6.85 -0.81
C ASP A 240 14.50 -8.23 -1.28
N ARG A 241 13.17 -8.43 -1.39
CA ARG A 241 12.52 -9.72 -1.67
C ARG A 241 12.73 -10.78 -0.58
N LYS A 242 13.17 -10.38 0.61
CA LYS A 242 13.24 -11.29 1.75
C LYS A 242 11.83 -11.46 2.29
N TRP A 243 11.45 -12.72 2.47
CA TRP A 243 10.17 -13.09 3.05
C TRP A 243 10.31 -13.35 4.55
N THR A 244 9.22 -13.18 5.29
CA THR A 244 9.13 -13.50 6.71
C THR A 244 7.75 -14.07 6.99
N ARG A 245 7.68 -15.32 7.45
CA ARG A 245 6.42 -15.94 7.88
C ARG A 245 5.90 -15.24 9.13
N LEU A 246 4.61 -14.92 9.12
CA LEU A 246 3.96 -14.20 10.20
C LEU A 246 3.19 -15.17 11.10
N SER A 247 3.33 -14.98 12.42
CA SER A 247 2.48 -15.66 13.39
C SER A 247 1.13 -14.97 13.46
N VAL A 248 0.05 -15.73 13.30
CA VAL A 248 -1.33 -15.23 13.41
C VAL A 248 -2.07 -16.08 14.43
N SER A 249 -2.81 -15.42 15.32
CA SER A 249 -3.61 -16.10 16.33
C SER A 249 -4.69 -16.98 15.66
N PRO A 250 -4.93 -18.19 16.18
CA PRO A 250 -6.02 -19.04 15.72
C PRO A 250 -7.38 -18.33 15.86
N ILE A 251 -8.30 -18.64 14.95
CA ILE A 251 -9.67 -18.16 15.03
C ILE A 251 -10.42 -19.01 16.06
N THR A 252 -10.61 -18.47 17.27
CA THR A 252 -11.24 -19.18 18.39
C THR A 252 -12.75 -19.02 18.47
N LYS A 253 -13.34 -18.17 17.61
CA LYS A 253 -14.80 -17.99 17.52
C LYS A 253 -15.37 -18.68 16.30
N LYS A 254 -16.63 -19.11 16.43
CA LYS A 254 -17.48 -19.49 15.30
C LYS A 254 -17.67 -18.28 14.38
N LEU A 255 -17.61 -18.49 13.07
CA LEU A 255 -17.88 -17.47 12.05
C LEU A 255 -19.14 -17.83 11.27
N ALA A 256 -20.18 -17.01 11.37
CA ALA A 256 -21.38 -17.12 10.55
C ALA A 256 -21.08 -16.82 9.07
N LYS A 257 -22.02 -17.20 8.20
CA LYS A 257 -21.95 -16.89 6.76
C LYS A 257 -21.84 -15.38 6.56
N SER A 258 -20.90 -14.94 5.73
CA SER A 258 -20.65 -13.52 5.43
C SER A 258 -20.23 -12.66 6.64
N GLU A 259 -19.97 -13.26 7.81
CA GLU A 259 -19.50 -12.56 8.99
C GLU A 259 -18.08 -12.01 8.75
N LYS A 260 -17.82 -10.83 9.33
CA LYS A 260 -16.51 -10.21 9.34
C LYS A 260 -15.69 -10.62 10.56
N LEU A 261 -14.39 -10.70 10.38
CA LEU A 261 -13.40 -10.96 11.42
C LEU A 261 -12.28 -9.94 11.29
N THR A 262 -11.76 -9.47 12.42
CA THR A 262 -10.57 -8.64 12.46
C THR A 262 -9.49 -9.36 13.27
N LEU A 263 -8.30 -9.47 12.68
CA LEU A 263 -7.13 -10.06 13.32
C LEU A 263 -6.05 -8.98 13.47
N SER A 264 -5.38 -8.97 14.63
CA SER A 264 -4.20 -8.13 14.82
C SER A 264 -2.97 -8.91 14.36
N ILE A 265 -2.19 -8.34 13.46
CA ILE A 265 -0.94 -8.92 12.97
C ILE A 265 0.20 -7.91 13.14
N LYS A 266 1.42 -8.40 13.38
CA LYS A 266 2.63 -7.57 13.40
C LYS A 266 3.36 -7.75 12.08
N LEU A 267 3.67 -6.64 11.40
CA LEU A 267 4.46 -6.65 10.19
C LEU A 267 5.85 -6.05 10.47
N PRO A 268 6.93 -6.62 9.88
CA PRO A 268 8.21 -5.94 9.83
C PRO A 268 8.08 -4.57 9.16
N GLN A 269 8.88 -3.61 9.62
CA GLN A 269 9.01 -2.33 8.92
C GLN A 269 9.47 -2.57 7.47
N ASN A 270 9.07 -1.67 6.56
CA ASN A 270 9.39 -1.74 5.12
C ASN A 270 8.83 -2.98 4.40
N THR A 271 7.75 -3.58 4.91
CA THR A 271 6.97 -4.58 4.15
C THR A 271 6.39 -3.92 2.90
N GLU A 272 6.67 -4.48 1.73
CA GLU A 272 6.13 -4.03 0.43
C GLU A 272 4.78 -4.69 0.15
N TYR A 273 4.64 -5.99 0.44
CA TYR A 273 3.37 -6.70 0.35
C TYR A 273 3.33 -7.89 1.32
N VAL A 274 2.12 -8.40 1.55
CA VAL A 274 1.83 -9.59 2.35
C VAL A 274 1.10 -10.59 1.46
N THR A 275 1.54 -11.85 1.50
CA THR A 275 0.75 -12.96 0.94
C THR A 275 -0.16 -13.52 2.03
N PHE A 276 -1.39 -13.88 1.67
CA PHE A 276 -2.39 -14.42 2.57
C PHE A 276 -3.14 -15.57 1.91
N ARG A 277 -3.24 -16.70 2.63
CA ARG A 277 -4.13 -17.81 2.28
C ARG A 277 -4.81 -18.35 3.53
N ALA A 278 -6.01 -18.91 3.34
CA ALA A 278 -6.78 -19.51 4.41
C ALA A 278 -7.47 -20.79 3.93
N ARG A 279 -7.69 -21.75 4.83
CA ARG A 279 -8.53 -22.92 4.58
C ARG A 279 -9.42 -23.25 5.76
N ILE A 280 -10.51 -23.97 5.47
CA ILE A 280 -11.32 -24.63 6.49
C ILE A 280 -10.74 -26.03 6.71
N THR A 281 -10.34 -26.32 7.96
CA THR A 281 -9.90 -27.66 8.37
C THR A 281 -11.10 -28.48 8.83
N LYS A 282 -11.04 -29.80 8.66
CA LYS A 282 -12.07 -30.72 9.16
C LYS A 282 -12.05 -30.76 10.68
#